data_AF-A0A1V5A7A0-F1
#
_entry.id   AF-A0A1V5A7A0-F1
#
_cell.length_a   1.000
_cell.length_b   1.000
_cell.length_c   1.000
_cell.angle_alpha   90.00
_cell.angle_beta   90.00
_cell.angle_gamma   90.00
#
_symmetry.space_group_name_H-M   'P 1'
#
loop_
_entity.id
_entity.type
_entity.pdbx_description
1 polymer ?
#
loop_
_entity_poly.entity_id
_entity_poly.type
_entity_poly.pdbx_seq_one_letter_code
_entity_poly.pdbx_strand_id
1 'polypeptide(L)' 'MTGLRVKLPYDAYASRLRATVVDEGVTIGDLAEVLPSRMRDYILVRIKPFSETNMMV' A
#
# COMPACT_ATOMS: atom_id res chain seq x y z
N MET A 1 0.15 14.35 0.50
CA MET A 1 0.43 12.92 0.78
C MET A 1 -0.73 12.15 0.19
N THR A 2 -0.54 11.51 -0.97
CA THR A 2 -1.63 10.81 -1.67
C THR A 2 -1.62 9.36 -1.21
N GLY A 3 -2.56 8.99 -0.33
CA GLY A 3 -2.64 7.65 0.26
C GLY A 3 -3.19 7.63 1.68
N LEU A 4 -2.91 6.54 2.41
CA LEU A 4 -3.52 6.22 3.71
C LEU A 4 -2.47 5.81 4.76
N ARG A 5 -2.77 6.09 6.03
CA ARG A 5 -2.03 5.52 7.16
C ARG A 5 -2.85 4.40 7.78
N VAL A 6 -2.28 3.21 7.87
CA VAL A 6 -2.92 2.02 8.43
C VAL A 6 -2.30 1.72 9.78
N LYS A 7 -3.12 1.66 10.82
CA LYS A 7 -2.69 1.43 12.21
C LYS A 7 -2.46 -0.07 12.49
N LEU A 8 -1.53 -0.66 11.73
CA LEU A 8 -1.08 -2.03 11.90
C LEU A 8 0.46 -2.07 11.95
N PRO A 9 1.05 -2.99 12.75
CA PRO A 9 2.49 -3.18 12.80
C PRO A 9 3.08 -3.51 11.43
N TYR A 10 4.14 -2.81 11.03
CA TYR A 10 4.66 -2.96 9.66
C TYR A 10 5.23 -4.36 9.41
N ASP A 11 6.12 -4.85 10.28
CA ASP A 11 6.81 -6.12 10.06
C ASP A 11 5.87 -7.32 10.03
N ALA A 12 4.77 -7.27 10.77
CA ALA A 12 3.80 -8.35 10.84
C ALA A 12 2.80 -8.34 9.66
N TYR A 13 2.46 -7.16 9.12
CA TYR A 13 1.32 -7.02 8.20
C TYR A 13 1.67 -6.49 6.81
N ALA A 14 2.86 -5.92 6.58
CA ALA A 14 3.22 -5.31 5.31
C ALA A 14 3.11 -6.27 4.12
N SER A 15 3.59 -7.51 4.27
CA SER A 15 3.51 -8.52 3.21
C SER A 15 2.08 -8.93 2.89
N ARG A 16 1.23 -9.10 3.91
CA ARG A 16 -0.19 -9.41 3.72
C ARG A 16 -0.92 -8.25 3.06
N LEU A 17 -0.64 -7.03 3.50
CA LEU A 17 -1.25 -5.82 2.94
C LEU A 17 -0.91 -5.66 1.45
N ARG A 18 0.35 -5.90 1.06
CA ARG A 18 0.76 -5.84 -0.36
C ARG A 18 0.02 -6.86 -1.22
N ALA A 19 -0.23 -8.06 -0.69
CA ALA A 19 -0.89 -9.15 -1.40
C ALA A 19 -2.42 -9.04 -1.44
N THR A 20 -3.02 -8.08 -0.72
CA THR A 20 -4.47 -7.89 -0.74
C THR A 20 -4.93 -7.47 -2.13
N VAL A 21 -5.85 -8.24 -2.70
CA VAL A 21 -6.51 -7.93 -3.98
C VAL A 21 -7.55 -6.84 -3.76
N VAL A 22 -7.53 -5.83 -4.64
CA VAL A 22 -8.47 -4.71 -4.64
C VAL A 22 -9.52 -4.91 -5.71
N ASP A 23 -9.11 -5.32 -6.91
CA ASP A 23 -10.00 -5.56 -8.05
C ASP A 23 -9.37 -6.53 -9.05
N GLU A 24 -10.14 -7.43 -9.66
CA GLU A 24 -9.75 -8.35 -10.75
C GLU A 24 -8.30 -8.90 -10.73
N GLY A 25 -7.75 -9.20 -9.55
CA GLY A 25 -6.37 -9.70 -9.37
C GLY A 25 -5.28 -8.63 -9.21
N VAL A 26 -5.60 -7.35 -9.34
CA VAL A 26 -4.76 -6.20 -8.98
C VAL A 26 -4.63 -6.12 -7.45
N THR A 27 -3.39 -6.05 -6.97
CA THR A 27 -3.10 -5.96 -5.54
C THR A 27 -2.77 -4.55 -5.08
N ILE A 28 -2.81 -4.31 -3.77
CA ILE A 28 -2.35 -3.04 -3.19
C ILE A 28 -0.87 -2.78 -3.54
N GLY A 29 -0.04 -3.83 -3.65
CA GLY A 29 1.38 -3.68 -4.04
C GLY A 29 1.58 -3.17 -5.46
N ASP A 30 0.63 -3.47 -6.36
CA ASP A 30 0.66 -2.98 -7.74
C ASP A 30 0.34 -1.49 -7.77
N LEU A 31 -0.70 -1.07 -7.03
CA LEU A 31 -1.20 0.31 -7.01
C LEU A 31 -0.43 1.25 -6.09
N ALA A 32 0.25 0.74 -5.07
CA ALA A 32 0.79 1.56 -4.00
C ALA A 32 2.10 1.02 -3.43
N GLU A 33 2.91 1.93 -2.89
CA GLU A 33 4.02 1.58 -2.03
C GLU A 33 3.55 1.41 -0.58
N VAL A 34 3.98 0.30 0.02
CA VAL A 34 3.76 -0.02 1.44
C VAL A 34 5.07 0.22 2.17
N LEU A 35 5.11 1.25 3.02
CA LEU A 35 6.31 1.75 3.69
C LEU A 35 6.13 1.75 5.22
N PRO A 36 7.19 1.53 6.00
CA PRO A 36 7.13 1.67 7.45
C PRO A 36 7.05 3.15 7.84
N SER A 37 6.26 3.48 8.84
CA SER A 37 6.37 4.79 9.49
C SER A 37 7.56 4.80 10.45
N ARG A 38 8.39 5.85 10.36
CA ARG A 38 9.58 6.00 11.23
C ARG A 38 9.27 6.53 12.63
N MET A 39 8.06 7.06 12.86
CA MET A 39 7.68 7.68 14.14
C MET A 39 6.73 6.82 14.98
N ARG A 40 5.96 5.94 14.34
CA ARG A 40 4.95 5.07 14.96
C ARG A 40 4.96 3.74 14.23
N ASP A 41 4.53 2.67 14.89
CA ASP A 41 4.47 1.33 14.28
C ASP A 41 3.24 1.18 13.36
N TYR A 42 3.21 1.98 12.30
CA TYR A 42 2.13 2.04 11.30
C TYR A 42 2.68 1.71 9.91
N ILE A 43 1.77 1.26 9.05
CA ILE A 43 2.02 1.13 7.63
C ILE A 43 1.57 2.41 6.92
N LEU A 44 2.46 3.00 6.14
CA LEU A 44 2.17 4.09 5.22
C LEU A 44 1.90 3.49 3.83
N VAL A 45 0.71 3.75 3.29
CA VAL A 45 0.35 3.36 1.92
C VAL A 45 0.39 4.62 1.06
N ARG A 46 1.28 4.64 0.08
CA ARG A 46 1.43 5.75 -0.89
C ARG A 46 0.99 5.28 -2.26
N ILE A 47 -0.09 5.87 -2.78
CA ILE A 47 -0.60 5.51 -4.11
C ILE A 47 0.40 5.96 -5.18
N LYS A 48 0.74 5.06 -6.09
CA LYS A 48 1.59 5.37 -7.25
C LYS A 48 0.78 6.22 -8.24
N PRO A 49 1.44 7.13 -8.98
CA PRO A 49 0.76 7.86 -10.04
C PRO A 49 0.32 6.92 -11.16
N PHE A 50 -0.71 7.33 -11.90
CA PHE A 50 -1.21 6.56 -13.05
C PHE A 50 -0.13 6.23 -14.08
N SER A 51 0.85 7.12 -14.28
CA SER A 51 1.99 6.88 -15.18
C SER A 51 2.84 5.66 -14.82
N GLU A 52 2.79 5.21 -13.57
CA GLU A 52 3.51 4.03 -13.10
C GLU A 52 2.63 2.78 -13.06
N THR A 53 1.34 2.93 -12.78
CA THR A 53 0.43 1.78 -12.68
C THR A 53 -0.20 1.41 -14.01
N ASN A 54 -0.47 2.38 -14.89
CA ASN A 54 -1.32 2.27 -16.08
C ASN A 54 -2.68 1.60 -15.80
N MET A 55 -3.16 1.68 -14.56
CA MET A 55 -4.39 1.04 -14.09
C MET A 55 -5.39 2.11 -13.64
N MET A 56 -6.64 1.93 -14.04
CA MET A 56 -7.78 2.71 -13.55
C MET A 56 -8.68 1.75 -12.78
N VAL A 57 -8.71 1.91 -11.46
CA VAL A 57 -9.39 1.04 -10.47
C VAL A 57 -10.18 1.92 -9.52
#